data_AF-A0A8S4D0Q5-F1
#
_entry.id   AF-A0A8S4D0Q5-F1
#
_cell.length_a   1.000
_cell.length_b   1.000
_cell.length_c   1.000
_cell.angle_alpha   90.00
_cell.angle_beta   90.00
_cell.angle_gamma   90.00
#
_symmetry.space_group_name_H-M   'P 1'
#
loop_
_entity.id
_entity.type
_entity.pdbx_description
1 polymer ?
#
loop_
_entity_poly.entity_id
_entity_poly.type
_entity_poly.pdbx_seq_one_letter_code
_entity_poly.pdbx_strand_id
1 'polypeptide(L)'
;MYEMTASVKSKSPRERGGRAWLAEHAALRAARLARDHLPPPHRARAAALLQQRFAAIGQSDVGEQLRAALTEGYEGEDDAPVAEEDEEEEDPQPNSSSTVEAELSRLCRGGQWERCLALAGDRAPHYALLCVTQLLNTHDVSDTIQSATLEAELSRLCRGGQWERCLALAGDRAPHYALLCVTQLLNTHDVSDTIQSATLEAELSRLCRGGQWERCLALAGDRAPHYALLCVTQLLNTHDRMEGVDIESEEPSEGVSQSLDILRRYFTEDTRVDESDARMAASVAAELLLRMSTTPKAYAALKDTCDVLVAIGADDRVLQAASLLLGINVSQIASKVARALPRYSDIIVADVAFYISGAVVRSEGASGAREAFVLLNRCIDLTEAADDDAAHLLDFTDFECTDWSKTPLLLRGACVRGAAIDDAREWVLQVSMDQTVDQTLPVDSRGMYASSVASGEACCVLTGFPLGSRLVTFTNGRCANREHWARVAAASRNNAAAADIVRAVTLWCGPADYKPL
;
A
#
# COMPACT_ATOMS: atom_id res chain seq x y z
N MET A 1 -31.18 8.47 -65.57
CA MET A 1 -29.72 8.54 -65.72
C MET A 1 -29.23 9.73 -64.91
N TYR A 2 -28.82 9.49 -63.67
CA TYR A 2 -28.12 10.44 -62.82
C TYR A 2 -27.04 9.62 -62.10
N GLU A 3 -25.77 9.89 -62.42
CA GLU A 3 -24.61 9.36 -61.70
C GLU A 3 -24.47 10.15 -60.39
N MET A 4 -24.46 9.45 -59.26
CA MET A 4 -24.11 9.99 -57.95
C MET A 4 -22.68 9.56 -57.61
N THR A 5 -21.77 10.52 -57.61
CA THR A 5 -20.44 10.43 -57.01
C THR A 5 -20.57 10.36 -55.48
N ALA A 6 -20.18 9.25 -54.88
CA ALA A 6 -20.09 9.10 -53.42
C ALA A 6 -18.75 9.69 -52.92
N SER A 7 -18.85 10.72 -52.09
CA SER A 7 -17.76 11.31 -51.32
C SER A 7 -17.47 10.43 -50.10
N VAL A 8 -16.26 9.85 -50.02
CA VAL A 8 -15.78 9.12 -48.85
C VAL A 8 -15.33 10.13 -47.81
N LYS A 9 -16.13 10.31 -46.74
CA LYS A 9 -15.72 11.03 -45.53
C LYS A 9 -14.72 10.17 -44.75
N SER A 10 -13.54 10.72 -44.48
CA SER A 10 -12.56 10.15 -43.56
C SER A 10 -13.13 10.09 -42.13
N LYS A 11 -12.96 8.94 -41.46
CA LYS A 11 -13.28 8.77 -40.03
C LYS A 11 -12.25 9.51 -39.17
N SER A 12 -12.68 9.98 -37.99
CA SER A 12 -11.87 10.79 -37.09
C SER A 12 -10.80 9.97 -36.33
N PRO A 13 -9.74 10.61 -35.80
CA PRO A 13 -8.57 9.90 -35.25
C PRO A 13 -8.78 9.13 -33.94
N ARG A 14 -9.93 9.28 -33.27
CA ARG A 14 -10.15 8.83 -31.88
C ARG A 14 -10.57 7.36 -31.70
N GLU A 15 -10.73 6.59 -32.78
CA GLU A 15 -11.08 5.15 -32.72
C GLU A 15 -9.85 4.20 -32.86
N ARG A 16 -8.63 4.73 -32.93
CA ARG A 16 -7.40 3.91 -33.08
C ARG A 16 -6.91 3.44 -31.71
N GLY A 17 -7.21 2.19 -31.35
CA GLY A 17 -6.93 1.57 -30.04
C GLY A 17 -5.54 1.83 -29.46
N GLY A 18 -5.43 1.93 -28.13
CA GLY A 18 -4.29 2.48 -27.37
C GLY A 18 -2.89 1.90 -27.65
N ARG A 19 -2.77 0.73 -28.27
CA ARG A 19 -1.49 0.18 -28.75
C ARG A 19 -0.99 0.88 -30.03
N ALA A 20 -1.89 1.33 -30.89
CA ALA A 20 -1.57 2.14 -32.06
C ALA A 20 -1.04 3.52 -31.67
N TRP A 21 -1.65 4.15 -30.65
CA TRP A 21 -1.23 5.46 -30.14
C TRP A 21 0.18 5.45 -29.54
N LEU A 22 0.51 4.46 -28.69
CA LEU A 22 1.86 4.33 -28.10
C LEU A 22 2.95 4.13 -29.16
N ALA A 23 2.63 3.37 -30.20
CA ALA A 23 3.57 3.00 -31.25
C ALA A 23 3.77 4.14 -32.27
N GLU A 24 2.71 4.92 -32.55
CA GLU A 24 2.75 6.21 -33.25
C GLU A 24 3.60 7.22 -32.46
N HIS A 25 3.42 7.31 -31.14
CA HIS A 25 4.17 8.22 -30.28
C HIS A 25 5.68 7.88 -30.19
N ALA A 26 6.02 6.58 -30.16
CA ALA A 26 7.41 6.12 -30.19
C ALA A 26 8.10 6.40 -31.53
N ALA A 27 7.40 6.19 -32.65
CA ALA A 27 7.89 6.52 -33.98
C ALA A 27 8.10 8.04 -34.15
N LEU A 28 7.17 8.85 -33.64
CA LEU A 28 7.28 10.31 -33.62
C LEU A 28 8.45 10.79 -32.74
N ARG A 29 8.71 10.14 -31.61
CA ARG A 29 9.85 10.48 -30.74
C ARG A 29 11.20 10.13 -31.39
N ALA A 30 11.30 8.99 -32.07
CA ALA A 30 12.47 8.61 -32.84
C ALA A 30 12.72 9.54 -34.04
N ALA A 31 11.66 9.97 -34.73
CA ALA A 31 11.71 10.97 -35.79
C ALA A 31 12.20 12.34 -35.28
N ARG A 32 11.75 12.78 -34.09
CA ARG A 32 12.24 14.00 -33.44
C ARG A 32 13.72 13.91 -33.05
N LEU A 33 14.15 12.76 -32.52
CA LEU A 33 15.57 12.53 -32.24
C LEU A 33 16.40 12.60 -33.53
N ALA A 34 15.94 11.94 -34.60
CA ALA A 34 16.60 11.99 -35.90
C ALA A 34 16.68 13.42 -36.47
N ARG A 35 15.64 14.25 -36.28
CA ARG A 35 15.66 15.67 -36.66
C ARG A 35 16.76 16.45 -35.95
N ASP A 36 16.99 16.18 -34.68
CA ASP A 36 17.94 16.94 -33.86
C ASP A 36 19.39 16.56 -34.18
N HIS A 37 19.62 15.37 -34.75
CA HIS A 37 20.95 14.85 -35.08
C HIS A 37 21.28 14.80 -36.60
N LEU A 38 20.32 15.07 -37.50
CA LEU A 38 20.53 15.06 -38.96
C LEU A 38 20.69 16.48 -39.56
N PRO A 39 21.61 16.69 -40.52
CA PRO A 39 21.74 17.97 -41.22
C PRO A 39 20.49 18.32 -42.07
N PRO A 40 20.16 19.61 -42.26
CA PRO A 40 18.98 20.08 -43.00
C PRO A 40 18.69 19.41 -44.36
N PRO A 41 19.66 19.22 -45.27
CA PRO A 41 19.37 18.60 -46.57
C PRO A 41 19.03 17.10 -46.47
N HIS A 42 19.56 16.41 -45.46
CA HIS A 42 19.29 14.99 -45.24
C HIS A 42 17.93 14.77 -44.59
N ARG A 43 17.52 15.69 -43.70
CA ARG A 43 16.16 15.72 -43.13
C ARG A 43 15.09 15.89 -44.19
N ALA A 44 15.26 16.87 -45.08
CA ALA A 44 14.31 17.13 -46.16
C ALA A 44 14.17 15.94 -47.12
N ARG A 45 15.29 15.26 -47.44
CA ARG A 45 15.29 14.08 -48.31
C ARG A 45 14.65 12.85 -47.64
N ALA A 46 14.94 12.62 -46.35
CA ALA A 46 14.33 11.54 -45.58
C ALA A 46 12.82 11.77 -45.40
N ALA A 47 12.42 13.01 -45.08
CA ALA A 47 11.02 13.39 -44.91
C ALA A 47 10.22 13.24 -46.22
N ALA A 48 10.78 13.67 -47.36
CA ALA A 48 10.15 13.51 -48.68
C ALA A 48 10.02 12.03 -49.10
N LEU A 49 11.04 11.21 -48.81
CA LEU A 49 11.04 9.79 -49.13
C LEU A 49 10.01 9.03 -48.28
N LEU A 50 9.92 9.35 -46.99
CA LEU A 50 8.90 8.79 -46.09
C LEU A 50 7.49 9.17 -46.56
N GLN A 51 7.24 10.45 -46.83
CA GLN A 51 5.95 10.91 -47.34
C GLN A 51 5.57 10.20 -48.64
N GLN A 52 6.49 10.09 -49.60
CA GLN A 52 6.24 9.44 -50.88
C GLN A 52 5.94 7.94 -50.73
N ARG A 53 6.66 7.24 -49.85
CA ARG A 53 6.51 5.79 -49.66
C ARG A 53 5.24 5.44 -48.91
N PHE A 54 4.87 6.24 -47.92
CA PHE A 54 3.63 6.07 -47.17
C PHE A 54 2.39 6.43 -48.01
N ALA A 55 2.48 7.45 -48.87
CA ALA A 55 1.45 7.74 -49.86
C ALA A 55 1.25 6.58 -50.86
N ALA A 56 2.33 5.92 -51.29
CA ALA A 56 2.27 4.80 -52.24
C ALA A 56 1.56 3.55 -51.71
N ILE A 57 1.42 3.41 -50.39
CA ILE A 57 0.74 2.29 -49.73
C ILE A 57 -0.62 2.70 -49.14
N GLY A 58 -1.15 3.87 -49.53
CA GLY A 58 -2.45 4.37 -49.10
C GLY A 58 -2.50 4.92 -47.67
N GLN A 59 -1.34 5.23 -47.08
CA GLN A 59 -1.18 5.70 -45.70
C GLN A 59 -0.55 7.10 -45.68
N SER A 60 -1.15 8.04 -46.43
CA SER A 60 -0.64 9.41 -46.58
C SER A 60 -0.48 10.14 -45.24
N ASP A 61 -1.37 9.89 -44.30
CA ASP A 61 -1.55 10.69 -43.09
C ASP A 61 -0.40 10.46 -42.10
N VAL A 62 0.01 9.20 -41.93
CA VAL A 62 1.18 8.81 -41.13
C VAL A 62 2.49 9.29 -41.78
N GLY A 63 2.55 9.23 -43.12
CA GLY A 63 3.66 9.80 -43.89
C GLY A 63 3.81 11.31 -43.69
N GLU A 64 2.69 12.03 -43.63
CA GLU A 64 2.63 13.47 -43.37
C GLU A 64 3.07 13.81 -41.93
N GLN A 65 2.62 13.05 -40.94
CA GLN A 65 3.01 13.22 -39.53
C GLN A 65 4.50 12.97 -39.30
N LEU A 66 5.08 11.94 -39.92
CA LEU A 66 6.51 11.64 -39.83
C LEU A 66 7.35 12.66 -40.59
N ARG A 67 6.88 13.14 -41.75
CA ARG A 67 7.48 14.26 -42.47
C ARG A 67 7.51 15.49 -41.57
N ALA A 68 6.37 15.86 -40.99
CA ALA A 68 6.24 17.00 -40.08
C ALA A 68 7.19 16.83 -38.87
N ALA A 69 7.20 15.69 -38.18
CA ALA A 69 8.12 15.45 -37.07
C ALA A 69 9.61 15.61 -37.43
N LEU A 70 9.98 15.36 -38.69
CA LEU A 70 11.34 15.53 -39.21
C LEU A 70 11.65 16.94 -39.74
N THR A 71 10.65 17.75 -40.10
CA THR A 71 10.84 19.06 -40.77
C THR A 71 10.22 20.26 -40.06
N GLU A 72 9.11 20.09 -39.36
CA GLU A 72 8.26 21.14 -38.78
C GLU A 72 7.91 20.78 -37.33
N GLY A 73 8.38 21.56 -36.35
CA GLY A 73 8.01 21.35 -34.96
C GLY A 73 6.52 21.63 -34.75
N TYR A 74 5.76 20.66 -34.21
CA TYR A 74 4.37 20.84 -33.80
C TYR A 74 4.28 21.02 -32.28
N GLU A 75 3.68 22.14 -31.85
CA GLU A 75 3.21 22.43 -30.48
C GLU A 75 1.67 22.42 -30.49
N GLY A 76 1.04 21.76 -29.50
CA GLY A 76 -0.42 21.69 -29.29
C GLY A 76 -0.95 20.25 -29.37
N GLU A 77 -1.78 19.71 -28.48
CA GLU A 77 -2.60 20.28 -27.40
C GLU A 77 -2.72 19.23 -26.27
N ASP A 78 -2.31 19.64 -25.06
CA ASP A 78 -2.96 19.24 -23.82
C ASP A 78 -4.39 19.83 -23.79
N ASP A 79 -5.28 19.21 -23.01
CA ASP A 79 -6.65 19.63 -22.66
C ASP A 79 -7.80 19.36 -23.66
N ALA A 80 -8.50 18.22 -23.49
CA ALA A 80 -9.96 18.15 -23.66
C ALA A 80 -10.58 16.94 -22.91
N PRO A 81 -11.79 17.10 -22.30
CA PRO A 81 -12.35 16.21 -21.29
C PRO A 81 -12.94 14.90 -21.85
N VAL A 82 -12.93 13.85 -21.02
CA VAL A 82 -13.56 12.57 -21.30
C VAL A 82 -15.04 12.66 -20.92
N ALA A 83 -15.93 12.59 -21.90
CA ALA A 83 -17.36 12.37 -21.69
C ALA A 83 -17.62 10.87 -21.52
N GLU A 84 -18.43 10.54 -20.52
CA GLU A 84 -19.04 9.23 -20.29
C GLU A 84 -19.86 8.81 -21.52
N GLU A 85 -19.73 7.56 -21.99
CA GLU A 85 -20.84 6.78 -22.59
C GLU A 85 -20.39 5.34 -22.91
N ASP A 86 -21.03 4.41 -22.18
CA ASP A 86 -21.58 3.09 -22.53
C ASP A 86 -20.76 2.09 -23.39
N GLU A 87 -20.35 1.01 -22.72
CA GLU A 87 -19.79 -0.22 -23.32
C GLU A 87 -20.91 -1.09 -23.91
N GLU A 88 -20.89 -1.31 -25.23
CA GLU A 88 -21.56 -2.46 -25.86
C GLU A 88 -20.52 -3.58 -26.08
N GLU A 89 -20.81 -4.76 -25.51
CA GLU A 89 -20.06 -6.00 -25.66
C GLU A 89 -20.05 -6.47 -27.13
N GLU A 90 -18.86 -6.63 -27.73
CA GLU A 90 -18.67 -7.49 -28.90
C GLU A 90 -17.67 -8.62 -28.59
N ASP A 91 -18.15 -9.85 -28.79
CA ASP A 91 -17.43 -11.12 -28.60
C ASP A 91 -16.11 -11.22 -29.39
N PRO A 92 -15.10 -11.93 -28.86
CA PRO A 92 -13.78 -12.02 -29.47
C PRO A 92 -13.74 -13.03 -30.63
N GLN A 93 -13.43 -12.57 -31.85
CA GLN A 93 -12.99 -13.47 -32.93
C GLN A 93 -11.52 -13.88 -32.74
N PRO A 94 -11.17 -15.18 -32.83
CA PRO A 94 -9.83 -15.67 -32.54
C PRO A 94 -8.88 -15.63 -33.76
N ASN A 95 -7.58 -15.46 -33.47
CA ASN A 95 -6.42 -15.83 -34.31
C ASN A 95 -6.11 -15.05 -35.62
N SER A 96 -5.77 -13.76 -35.55
CA SER A 96 -5.14 -13.05 -36.69
C SER A 96 -3.84 -12.29 -36.38
N SER A 97 -3.47 -12.07 -35.11
CA SER A 97 -2.26 -11.29 -34.77
C SER A 97 -0.96 -12.10 -34.78
N SER A 98 -0.99 -13.34 -34.25
CA SER A 98 0.20 -14.20 -34.14
C SER A 98 0.74 -14.68 -35.50
N THR A 99 -0.14 -14.81 -36.49
CA THR A 99 0.22 -15.16 -37.87
C THR A 99 0.88 -13.99 -38.59
N VAL A 100 0.43 -12.76 -38.33
CA VAL A 100 0.99 -11.54 -38.94
C VAL A 100 2.41 -11.26 -38.41
N GLU A 101 2.66 -11.40 -37.11
CA GLU A 101 4.01 -11.23 -36.55
C GLU A 101 5.01 -12.29 -37.04
N ALA A 102 4.55 -13.54 -37.20
CA ALA A 102 5.36 -14.62 -37.76
C ALA A 102 5.69 -14.38 -39.24
N GLU A 103 4.74 -13.83 -40.01
CA GLU A 103 4.92 -13.46 -41.42
C GLU A 103 5.86 -12.26 -41.57
N LEU A 104 5.71 -11.22 -40.73
CA LEU A 104 6.62 -10.06 -40.67
C LEU A 104 8.05 -10.50 -40.35
N SER A 105 8.22 -11.37 -39.36
CA SER A 105 9.51 -11.96 -38.99
C SER A 105 10.12 -12.80 -40.13
N ARG A 106 9.29 -13.46 -40.94
CA ARG A 106 9.74 -14.23 -42.11
C ARG A 106 10.17 -13.32 -43.26
N LEU A 107 9.39 -12.26 -43.55
CA LEU A 107 9.68 -11.29 -44.59
C LEU A 107 10.94 -10.48 -44.29
N CYS A 108 11.15 -10.10 -43.02
CA CYS A 108 12.40 -9.50 -42.55
C CYS A 108 13.60 -10.43 -42.76
N ARG A 109 13.50 -11.69 -42.33
CA ARG A 109 14.60 -12.67 -42.52
C ARG A 109 14.88 -12.98 -43.99
N GLY A 110 13.87 -12.88 -44.85
CA GLY A 110 13.95 -13.13 -46.29
C GLY A 110 14.42 -11.93 -47.12
N GLY A 111 14.73 -10.78 -46.52
CA GLY A 111 15.16 -9.58 -47.26
C GLY A 111 14.08 -8.95 -48.13
N GLN A 112 12.81 -9.29 -47.94
CA GLN A 112 11.68 -8.81 -48.73
C GLN A 112 11.08 -7.55 -48.09
N TRP A 113 11.89 -6.50 -47.98
CA TRP A 113 11.62 -5.31 -47.18
C TRP A 113 10.42 -4.50 -47.65
N GLU A 114 10.20 -4.40 -48.96
CA GLU A 114 9.04 -3.70 -49.55
C GLU A 114 7.72 -4.39 -49.16
N ARG A 115 7.71 -5.72 -49.12
CA ARG A 115 6.56 -6.52 -48.69
C ARG A 115 6.38 -6.48 -47.17
N CYS A 116 7.47 -6.45 -46.42
CA CYS A 116 7.43 -6.28 -44.97
C CYS A 116 6.82 -4.92 -44.59
N LEU A 117 7.22 -3.84 -45.27
CA LEU A 117 6.70 -2.50 -45.02
C LEU A 117 5.21 -2.39 -45.38
N ALA A 118 4.80 -2.98 -46.49
CA ALA A 118 3.40 -3.03 -46.91
C ALA A 118 2.50 -3.83 -45.94
N LEU A 119 3.05 -4.85 -45.28
CA LEU A 119 2.32 -5.68 -44.30
C LEU A 119 2.36 -5.08 -42.88
N ALA A 120 3.44 -4.37 -42.53
CA ALA A 120 3.66 -3.79 -41.21
C ALA A 120 2.68 -2.66 -40.91
N GLY A 121 2.46 -1.74 -41.87
CA GLY A 121 1.49 -0.64 -41.79
C GLY A 121 1.33 -0.02 -40.39
N ASP A 122 0.07 0.22 -39.97
CA ASP A 122 -0.30 0.69 -38.64
C ASP A 122 -0.26 -0.42 -37.55
N ARG A 123 0.09 -1.66 -37.94
CA ARG A 123 0.00 -2.85 -37.09
C ARG A 123 1.31 -3.17 -36.35
N ALA A 124 2.46 -2.75 -36.88
CA ALA A 124 3.76 -3.06 -36.29
C ALA A 124 4.86 -2.03 -36.66
N PRO A 125 4.83 -0.81 -36.11
CA PRO A 125 5.71 0.30 -36.53
C PRO A 125 7.19 0.13 -36.14
N HIS A 126 7.54 -0.80 -35.25
CA HIS A 126 8.93 -1.19 -35.00
C HIS A 126 9.58 -1.86 -36.22
N TYR A 127 8.82 -2.62 -37.02
CA TYR A 127 9.29 -3.14 -38.31
C TYR A 127 9.39 -2.05 -39.38
N ALA A 128 8.55 -1.01 -39.31
CA ALA A 128 8.68 0.17 -40.17
C ALA A 128 9.99 0.93 -39.87
N LEU A 129 10.33 1.12 -38.58
CA LEU A 129 11.61 1.70 -38.16
C LEU A 129 12.81 0.86 -38.64
N LEU A 130 12.69 -0.47 -38.59
CA LEU A 130 13.70 -1.41 -39.10
C LEU A 130 13.88 -1.29 -40.63
N CYS A 131 12.78 -1.15 -41.37
CA CYS A 131 12.78 -0.91 -42.82
C CYS A 131 13.37 0.46 -43.19
N VAL A 132 13.07 1.51 -42.43
CA VAL A 132 13.66 2.85 -42.61
C VAL A 132 15.17 2.82 -42.40
N THR A 133 15.64 2.10 -41.38
CA THR A 133 17.07 1.93 -41.11
C THR A 133 17.79 1.21 -42.25
N GLN A 134 17.17 0.19 -42.86
CA GLN A 134 17.76 -0.55 -44.01
C GLN A 134 17.65 0.22 -45.33
N LEU A 135 16.59 0.99 -45.55
CA LEU A 135 16.48 1.87 -46.73
C LEU A 135 17.52 3.00 -46.69
N LEU A 136 17.86 3.51 -45.50
CA LEU A 136 18.96 4.45 -45.32
C LEU A 136 20.35 3.82 -45.55
N ASN A 137 20.49 2.49 -45.43
CA ASN A 137 21.70 1.75 -45.82
C ASN A 137 21.81 1.48 -47.33
N THR A 138 20.74 1.65 -48.12
CA THR A 138 20.74 1.34 -49.57
C THR A 138 21.20 2.46 -50.49
N HIS A 139 21.48 3.64 -49.94
CA HIS A 139 22.27 4.65 -50.64
C HIS A 139 23.65 4.70 -50.00
N ASP A 140 24.70 4.76 -50.83
CA ASP A 140 26.06 5.07 -50.39
C ASP A 140 26.06 6.34 -49.55
N VAL A 141 26.06 6.16 -48.23
CA VAL A 141 26.34 7.20 -47.22
C VAL A 141 27.75 7.00 -46.67
N SER A 142 28.61 6.29 -47.42
CA SER A 142 30.05 6.13 -47.15
C SER A 142 30.79 7.47 -47.06
N ASP A 143 30.20 8.57 -47.50
CA ASP A 143 30.81 9.91 -47.43
C ASP A 143 30.76 10.55 -46.03
N THR A 144 30.11 9.94 -45.03
CA THR A 144 29.96 10.55 -43.69
C THR A 144 30.89 9.98 -42.62
N ILE A 145 31.54 8.85 -42.87
CA ILE A 145 32.51 8.27 -41.93
C ILE A 145 33.90 8.72 -42.37
N GLN A 146 34.49 9.69 -41.65
CA GLN A 146 35.80 10.26 -41.97
C GLN A 146 36.98 9.26 -41.83
N SER A 147 36.73 7.99 -41.52
CA SER A 147 37.75 6.99 -41.21
C SER A 147 37.27 5.56 -41.52
N ALA A 148 37.89 4.92 -42.53
CA ALA A 148 37.62 3.52 -42.89
C ALA A 148 37.88 2.53 -41.72
N THR A 149 38.71 2.91 -40.74
CA THR A 149 38.94 2.12 -39.53
C THR A 149 37.78 2.19 -38.53
N LEU A 150 37.07 3.32 -38.45
CA LEU A 150 35.90 3.48 -37.58
C LEU A 150 34.73 2.62 -38.08
N GLU A 151 34.49 2.62 -39.40
CA GLU A 151 33.42 1.83 -40.02
C GLU A 151 33.63 0.32 -39.84
N ALA A 152 34.86 -0.16 -40.00
CA ALA A 152 35.23 -1.56 -39.79
C ALA A 152 35.04 -1.99 -38.33
N GLU A 153 35.32 -1.11 -37.38
CA GLU A 153 35.17 -1.39 -35.95
C GLU A 153 33.70 -1.37 -35.50
N LEU A 154 32.91 -0.40 -35.96
CA LEU A 154 31.46 -0.37 -35.73
C LEU A 154 30.78 -1.62 -36.32
N SER A 155 31.15 -2.00 -37.55
CA SER A 155 30.68 -3.24 -38.19
C SER A 155 31.08 -4.50 -37.41
N ARG A 156 32.24 -4.51 -36.74
CA ARG A 156 32.71 -5.63 -35.93
C ARG A 156 31.94 -5.73 -34.62
N LEU A 157 31.73 -4.60 -33.93
CA LEU A 157 31.00 -4.55 -32.66
C LEU A 157 29.53 -4.96 -32.83
N CYS A 158 28.89 -4.45 -33.88
CA CYS A 158 27.52 -4.78 -34.20
C CYS A 158 27.37 -6.25 -34.68
N ARG A 159 28.33 -6.83 -35.42
CA ARG A 159 28.35 -8.29 -35.69
C ARG A 159 28.62 -9.15 -34.46
N GLY A 160 29.31 -8.60 -33.47
CA GLY A 160 29.61 -9.26 -32.20
C GLY A 160 28.51 -9.13 -31.13
N GLY A 161 27.36 -8.51 -31.46
CA GLY A 161 26.26 -8.30 -30.51
C GLY A 161 26.58 -7.34 -29.36
N GLN A 162 27.67 -6.57 -29.46
CA GLN A 162 28.09 -5.63 -28.42
C GLN A 162 27.44 -4.26 -28.64
N TRP A 163 26.11 -4.21 -28.54
CA TRP A 163 25.29 -3.06 -28.94
C TRP A 163 25.56 -1.79 -28.15
N GLU A 164 25.78 -1.89 -26.83
CA GLU A 164 26.12 -0.74 -25.97
C GLU A 164 27.46 -0.12 -26.34
N ARG A 165 28.46 -0.96 -26.67
CA ARG A 165 29.78 -0.51 -27.13
C ARG A 165 29.72 0.05 -28.55
N CYS A 166 28.91 -0.56 -29.43
CA CYS A 166 28.66 -0.06 -30.79
C CYS A 166 27.99 1.32 -30.74
N LEU A 167 27.00 1.53 -29.85
CA LEU A 167 26.31 2.81 -29.63
C LEU A 167 27.24 3.90 -29.07
N ALA A 168 28.03 3.59 -28.05
CA ALA A 168 28.98 4.53 -27.45
C ALA A 168 30.09 4.96 -28.42
N LEU A 169 30.54 4.04 -29.29
CA LEU A 169 31.53 4.35 -30.32
C LEU A 169 30.91 5.11 -31.50
N ALA A 170 29.67 4.78 -31.88
CA ALA A 170 28.96 5.41 -32.98
C ALA A 170 28.72 6.90 -32.69
N GLY A 171 28.17 7.23 -31.51
CA GLY A 171 27.88 8.61 -31.08
C GLY A 171 27.34 9.50 -32.22
N ASP A 172 27.82 10.74 -32.30
CA ASP A 172 27.49 11.68 -33.40
C ASP A 172 28.26 11.38 -34.71
N ARG A 173 29.21 10.44 -34.68
CA ARG A 173 30.16 10.16 -35.77
C ARG A 173 29.60 9.17 -36.81
N ALA A 174 28.64 8.35 -36.41
CA ALA A 174 28.00 7.34 -37.26
C ALA A 174 26.52 7.15 -36.88
N PRO A 175 25.66 8.14 -37.18
CA PRO A 175 24.27 8.18 -36.67
C PRO A 175 23.39 7.00 -37.15
N HIS A 176 23.73 6.37 -38.28
CA HIS A 176 23.06 5.18 -38.78
C HIS A 176 23.37 3.92 -37.94
N TYR A 177 24.61 3.76 -37.46
CA TYR A 177 24.96 2.69 -36.51
C TYR A 177 24.33 2.95 -35.13
N ALA A 178 24.24 4.20 -34.70
CA ALA A 178 23.57 4.57 -33.45
C ALA A 178 22.07 4.21 -33.50
N LEU A 179 21.37 4.55 -34.59
CA LEU A 179 19.96 4.21 -34.78
C LEU A 179 19.72 2.69 -34.85
N LEU A 180 20.62 1.94 -35.50
CA LEU A 180 20.60 0.48 -35.53
C LEU A 180 20.76 -0.11 -34.13
N CYS A 181 21.73 0.38 -33.34
CA CYS A 181 21.96 -0.09 -31.98
C CYS A 181 20.78 0.20 -31.06
N VAL A 182 20.19 1.39 -31.15
CA VAL A 182 18.99 1.76 -30.38
C VAL A 182 17.83 0.83 -30.74
N THR A 183 17.59 0.57 -32.02
CA THR A 183 16.53 -0.35 -32.47
C THR A 183 16.74 -1.78 -31.98
N GLN A 184 18.00 -2.26 -31.96
CA GLN A 184 18.30 -3.59 -31.44
C GLN A 184 18.23 -3.66 -29.91
N LEU A 185 18.73 -2.65 -29.18
CA LEU A 185 18.59 -2.57 -27.72
C LEU A 185 17.12 -2.52 -27.28
N LEU A 186 16.26 -1.80 -28.03
CA LEU A 186 14.81 -1.78 -27.83
C LEU A 186 14.14 -3.13 -28.10
N ASN A 187 14.73 -3.97 -28.95
CA ASN A 187 14.24 -5.32 -29.26
C ASN A 187 14.85 -6.41 -28.36
N THR A 188 16.01 -6.19 -27.73
CA THR A 188 16.75 -7.23 -26.99
C THR A 188 16.76 -7.06 -25.47
N HIS A 189 16.43 -5.89 -24.92
CA HIS A 189 16.30 -5.69 -23.47
C HIS A 189 14.84 -5.38 -23.09
N ASP A 190 14.44 -5.86 -21.91
CA ASP A 190 13.24 -5.69 -21.04
C ASP A 190 12.41 -4.38 -21.10
N VAL A 191 12.32 -3.70 -22.25
CA VAL A 191 11.60 -2.44 -22.43
C VAL A 191 10.09 -2.70 -22.54
N SER A 192 9.66 -3.86 -23.04
CA SER A 192 8.24 -4.25 -23.03
C SER A 192 7.70 -4.33 -21.59
N ASP A 193 8.43 -4.99 -20.70
CA ASP A 193 8.01 -5.18 -19.31
C ASP A 193 8.10 -3.86 -18.52
N THR A 194 9.11 -3.03 -18.81
CA THR A 194 9.26 -1.70 -18.19
C THR A 194 8.18 -0.71 -18.64
N ILE A 195 7.72 -0.77 -19.90
CA ILE A 195 6.61 0.08 -20.39
C ILE A 195 5.27 -0.42 -19.84
N GLN A 196 5.07 -1.74 -19.75
CA GLN A 196 3.87 -2.33 -19.17
C GLN A 196 3.76 -2.01 -17.68
N SER A 197 4.85 -2.09 -16.92
CA SER A 197 4.88 -1.73 -15.50
C SER A 197 4.61 -0.24 -15.25
N ALA A 198 5.22 0.65 -16.05
CA ALA A 198 4.97 2.08 -15.97
C ALA A 198 3.52 2.46 -16.34
N THR A 199 2.94 1.77 -17.32
CA THR A 199 1.52 1.96 -17.71
C THR A 199 0.57 1.46 -16.62
N LEU A 200 0.88 0.31 -16.02
CA LEU A 200 0.14 -0.25 -14.89
C LEU A 200 0.17 0.69 -13.67
N GLU A 201 1.32 1.29 -13.37
CA GLU A 201 1.45 2.28 -12.28
C GLU A 201 0.62 3.54 -12.50
N ALA A 202 0.64 4.07 -13.72
CA ALA A 202 -0.18 5.22 -14.08
C ALA A 202 -1.67 4.91 -13.93
N GLU A 203 -2.08 3.71 -14.35
CA GLU A 203 -3.47 3.27 -14.25
C GLU A 203 -3.91 3.03 -12.79
N LEU A 204 -3.10 2.34 -11.98
CA LEU A 204 -3.37 2.16 -10.55
C LEU A 204 -3.48 3.51 -9.84
N SER A 205 -2.57 4.44 -10.14
CA SER A 205 -2.61 5.81 -9.58
C SER A 205 -3.84 6.60 -10.04
N ARG A 206 -4.36 6.34 -11.24
CA ARG A 206 -5.61 6.93 -11.74
C ARG A 206 -6.81 6.35 -11.00
N LEU A 207 -6.87 5.04 -10.81
CA LEU A 207 -7.93 4.34 -10.07
C LEU A 207 -7.99 4.78 -8.60
N CYS A 208 -6.85 4.88 -7.92
CA CYS A 208 -6.77 5.39 -6.54
C CYS A 208 -7.34 6.81 -6.43
N ARG A 209 -6.91 7.72 -7.31
CA ARG A 209 -7.41 9.11 -7.32
C ARG A 209 -8.90 9.19 -7.66
N GLY A 210 -9.39 8.28 -8.48
CA GLY A 210 -10.81 8.15 -8.81
C GLY A 210 -11.64 7.45 -7.73
N GLY A 211 -11.05 6.99 -6.62
CA GLY A 211 -11.75 6.24 -5.57
C GLY A 211 -12.22 4.85 -5.99
N GLN A 212 -11.75 4.32 -7.14
CA GLN A 212 -12.14 3.03 -7.68
C GLN A 212 -11.33 1.89 -7.02
N TRP A 213 -11.45 1.75 -5.70
CA TRP A 213 -10.62 0.88 -4.88
C TRP A 213 -10.76 -0.61 -5.22
N GLU A 214 -11.96 -1.10 -5.48
CA GLU A 214 -12.17 -2.51 -5.83
C GLU A 214 -11.42 -2.90 -7.10
N ARG A 215 -11.53 -2.06 -8.15
CA ARG A 215 -10.81 -2.26 -9.42
C ARG A 215 -9.29 -2.11 -9.24
N CYS A 216 -8.86 -1.14 -8.44
CA CYS A 216 -7.44 -0.92 -8.13
C CYS A 216 -6.83 -2.15 -7.45
N LEU A 217 -7.47 -2.65 -6.39
CA LEU A 217 -6.97 -3.79 -5.62
C LEU A 217 -6.98 -5.09 -6.44
N ALA A 218 -7.98 -5.29 -7.29
CA ALA A 218 -8.04 -6.43 -8.19
C ALA A 218 -6.91 -6.40 -9.26
N LEU A 219 -6.52 -5.20 -9.71
CA LEU A 219 -5.48 -5.00 -10.72
C LEU A 219 -4.05 -4.99 -10.13
N ALA A 220 -3.91 -4.69 -8.83
CA ALA A 220 -2.62 -4.43 -8.20
C ALA A 220 -1.69 -5.65 -8.08
N GLY A 221 -2.22 -6.87 -8.15
CA GLY A 221 -1.43 -8.11 -8.05
C GLY A 221 -0.58 -8.15 -6.79
N ASP A 222 0.73 -8.39 -6.94
CA ASP A 222 1.69 -8.45 -5.82
C ASP A 222 1.79 -7.13 -5.03
N ARG A 223 1.38 -6.00 -5.62
CA ARG A 223 1.36 -4.68 -4.97
C ARG A 223 0.06 -4.40 -4.22
N ALA A 224 -0.89 -5.33 -4.20
CA ALA A 224 -2.16 -5.15 -3.50
C ALA A 224 -2.00 -4.73 -2.02
N PRO A 225 -1.01 -5.21 -1.23
CA PRO A 225 -0.79 -4.75 0.14
C PRO A 225 -0.57 -3.23 0.26
N HIS A 226 0.23 -2.64 -0.64
CA HIS A 226 0.47 -1.19 -0.68
C HIS A 226 -0.84 -0.40 -0.87
N TYR A 227 -1.62 -0.79 -1.89
CA TYR A 227 -2.87 -0.12 -2.20
C TYR A 227 -3.97 -0.40 -1.16
N ALA A 228 -3.92 -1.54 -0.47
CA ALA A 228 -4.80 -1.83 0.66
C ALA A 228 -4.53 -0.88 1.83
N LEU A 229 -3.26 -0.62 2.17
CA LEU A 229 -2.91 0.38 3.19
C LEU A 229 -3.34 1.79 2.80
N LEU A 230 -3.20 2.19 1.53
CA LEU A 230 -3.69 3.48 1.03
C LEU A 230 -5.21 3.59 1.13
N CYS A 231 -5.93 2.54 0.72
CA CYS A 231 -7.38 2.48 0.78
C CYS A 231 -7.87 2.63 2.22
N VAL A 232 -7.29 1.86 3.14
CA VAL A 232 -7.61 1.91 4.58
C VAL A 232 -7.25 3.26 5.18
N THR A 233 -6.13 3.85 4.80
CA THR A 233 -5.75 5.21 5.24
C THR A 233 -6.80 6.23 4.84
N GLN A 234 -7.27 6.18 3.58
CA GLN A 234 -8.34 7.08 3.13
C GLN A 234 -9.66 6.81 3.86
N LEU A 235 -10.01 5.54 4.04
CA LEU A 235 -11.24 5.13 4.71
C LEU A 235 -11.27 5.64 6.16
N LEU A 236 -10.19 5.43 6.91
CA LEU A 236 -10.05 5.93 8.29
C LEU A 236 -10.02 7.46 8.33
N ASN A 237 -9.41 8.14 7.36
CA ASN A 237 -9.44 9.61 7.31
C ASN A 237 -10.83 10.18 6.97
N THR A 238 -11.67 9.42 6.27
CA THR A 238 -13.03 9.84 5.89
C THR A 238 -14.01 9.68 7.06
N HIS A 239 -13.85 8.61 7.86
CA HIS A 239 -14.67 8.35 9.04
C HIS A 239 -14.11 9.08 10.25
N ASP A 240 -14.92 9.90 10.94
CA ASP A 240 -14.48 10.65 12.12
C ASP A 240 -14.09 9.68 13.26
N ARG A 241 -13.09 10.03 14.08
CA ARG A 241 -12.66 9.17 15.21
C ARG A 241 -13.75 8.98 16.26
N MET A 242 -14.71 9.91 16.36
CA MET A 242 -15.86 9.83 17.26
C MET A 242 -17.04 9.07 16.64
N GLU A 243 -16.96 8.67 15.38
CA GLU A 243 -18.03 7.96 14.69
C GLU A 243 -18.22 6.55 15.26
N GLY A 244 -19.45 6.23 15.68
CA GLY A 244 -19.80 4.93 16.22
C GLY A 244 -19.11 4.60 17.56
N VAL A 245 -18.58 5.60 18.28
CA VAL A 245 -18.02 5.40 19.61
C VAL A 245 -19.12 4.99 20.58
N ASP A 246 -19.06 3.73 21.00
CA ASP A 246 -19.88 3.16 22.05
C ASP A 246 -19.09 2.04 22.73
N ILE A 247 -18.68 2.28 23.98
CA ILE A 247 -17.86 1.32 24.73
C ILE A 247 -18.63 0.04 25.07
N GLU A 248 -19.97 0.08 25.00
CA GLU A 248 -20.85 -1.03 25.30
C GLU A 248 -21.22 -1.84 24.05
N SER A 249 -20.89 -1.33 22.85
CA SER A 249 -21.20 -2.00 21.57
C SER A 249 -20.38 -3.26 21.36
N GLU A 250 -21.05 -4.33 20.89
CA GLU A 250 -20.42 -5.58 20.45
C GLU A 250 -19.98 -5.52 18.97
N GLU A 251 -20.33 -4.46 18.26
CA GLU A 251 -19.97 -4.22 16.86
C GLU A 251 -19.04 -3.00 16.76
N PRO A 252 -17.95 -3.08 15.98
CA PRO A 252 -17.09 -1.91 15.73
C PRO A 252 -17.78 -0.94 14.77
N SER A 253 -17.25 0.27 14.65
CA SER A 253 -17.75 1.24 13.66
C SER A 253 -17.59 0.74 12.22
N GLU A 254 -18.40 1.29 11.31
CA GLU A 254 -18.42 0.90 9.90
C GLU A 254 -17.03 1.04 9.25
N GLY A 255 -16.36 2.18 9.46
CA GLY A 255 -15.02 2.41 8.93
C GLY A 255 -13.97 1.41 9.44
N VAL A 256 -14.10 0.94 10.69
CA VAL A 256 -13.22 -0.09 11.25
C VAL A 256 -13.52 -1.47 10.66
N SER A 257 -14.80 -1.82 10.54
CA SER A 257 -15.24 -3.09 9.91
C SER A 257 -14.70 -3.23 8.49
N GLN A 258 -14.93 -2.21 7.67
CA GLN A 258 -14.47 -2.16 6.28
C GLN A 258 -12.93 -2.20 6.20
N SER A 259 -12.24 -1.50 7.11
CA SER A 259 -10.77 -1.53 7.18
C SER A 259 -10.24 -2.92 7.48
N LEU A 260 -10.83 -3.61 8.45
CA LEU A 260 -10.43 -4.97 8.82
C LEU A 260 -10.68 -5.97 7.69
N ASP A 261 -11.80 -5.85 6.97
CA ASP A 261 -12.11 -6.72 5.84
C ASP A 261 -11.10 -6.58 4.70
N ILE A 262 -10.71 -5.34 4.38
CA ILE A 262 -9.68 -5.06 3.37
C ILE A 262 -8.33 -5.62 3.83
N LEU A 263 -7.91 -5.30 5.05
CA LEU A 263 -6.60 -5.73 5.55
C LEU A 263 -6.49 -7.26 5.61
N ARG A 264 -7.51 -7.97 6.10
CA ARG A 264 -7.51 -9.44 6.14
C ARG A 264 -7.42 -10.08 4.76
N ARG A 265 -7.97 -9.43 3.73
CA ARG A 265 -7.94 -9.97 2.37
C ARG A 265 -6.53 -9.91 1.76
N TYR A 266 -5.73 -8.91 2.11
CA TYR A 266 -4.44 -8.66 1.46
C TYR A 266 -3.21 -8.89 2.36
N PHE A 267 -3.40 -8.93 3.68
CA PHE A 267 -2.37 -9.24 4.67
C PHE A 267 -2.61 -10.62 5.27
N THR A 268 -1.84 -11.59 4.78
CA THR A 268 -1.80 -12.96 5.29
C THR A 268 -0.47 -13.22 6.00
N GLU A 269 -0.29 -14.39 6.63
CA GLU A 269 0.93 -14.73 7.37
C GLU A 269 2.23 -14.62 6.52
N ASP A 270 2.12 -14.77 5.19
CA ASP A 270 3.25 -14.70 4.26
C ASP A 270 3.46 -13.30 3.66
N THR A 271 2.52 -12.37 3.86
CA THR A 271 2.62 -11.02 3.32
C THR A 271 3.68 -10.24 4.09
N ARG A 272 4.67 -9.69 3.39
CA ARG A 272 5.65 -8.76 3.97
C ARG A 272 5.34 -7.35 3.52
N VAL A 273 5.30 -6.43 4.48
CA VAL A 273 5.26 -5.00 4.20
C VAL A 273 6.62 -4.55 3.69
N ASP A 274 6.64 -3.91 2.53
CA ASP A 274 7.86 -3.31 1.97
C ASP A 274 8.34 -2.15 2.85
N GLU A 275 9.65 -1.91 2.87
CA GLU A 275 10.25 -0.84 3.70
C GLU A 275 9.68 0.56 3.37
N SER A 276 9.28 0.78 2.11
CA SER A 276 8.60 2.01 1.67
C SER A 276 7.25 2.24 2.35
N ASP A 277 6.58 1.15 2.74
CA ASP A 277 5.23 1.17 3.31
C ASP A 277 5.22 1.08 4.83
N ALA A 278 6.37 0.81 5.46
CA ALA A 278 6.48 0.61 6.91
C ALA A 278 5.87 1.78 7.72
N ARG A 279 6.06 3.03 7.28
CA ARG A 279 5.47 4.20 7.94
C ARG A 279 3.95 4.26 7.82
N MET A 280 3.43 3.86 6.67
CA MET A 280 1.98 3.82 6.41
C MET A 280 1.34 2.69 7.21
N ALA A 281 1.94 1.50 7.20
CA ALA A 281 1.52 0.36 8.00
C ALA A 281 1.49 0.72 9.50
N ALA A 282 2.53 1.38 10.02
CA ALA A 282 2.56 1.83 11.41
C ALA A 282 1.44 2.85 11.72
N SER A 283 1.15 3.78 10.81
CA SER A 283 0.06 4.74 10.97
C SER A 283 -1.31 4.06 10.98
N VAL A 284 -1.53 3.10 10.08
CA VAL A 284 -2.76 2.29 10.02
C VAL A 284 -2.92 1.46 11.28
N ALA A 285 -1.84 0.82 11.74
CA ALA A 285 -1.80 0.03 12.97
C ALA A 285 -2.22 0.85 14.19
N ALA A 286 -1.62 2.04 14.35
CA ALA A 286 -1.92 2.94 15.46
C ALA A 286 -3.36 3.45 15.43
N GLU A 287 -3.85 3.87 14.26
CA GLU A 287 -5.23 4.36 14.10
C GLU A 287 -6.26 3.25 14.35
N LEU A 288 -6.00 2.04 13.85
CA LEU A 288 -6.86 0.88 14.06
C LEU A 288 -6.93 0.50 15.55
N LEU A 289 -5.78 0.43 16.23
CA LEU A 289 -5.71 0.18 17.66
C LEU A 289 -6.49 1.24 18.46
N LEU A 290 -6.30 2.52 18.12
CA LEU A 290 -7.00 3.63 18.75
C LEU A 290 -8.52 3.46 18.64
N ARG A 291 -9.04 3.21 17.43
CA ARG A 291 -10.50 3.03 17.24
C ARG A 291 -11.03 1.76 17.87
N MET A 292 -10.25 0.69 17.88
CA MET A 292 -10.66 -0.53 18.59
C MET A 292 -10.71 -0.33 20.10
N SER A 293 -9.89 0.58 20.65
CA SER A 293 -9.94 0.88 22.08
C SER A 293 -11.23 1.60 22.52
N THR A 294 -12.00 2.19 21.60
CA THR A 294 -13.30 2.82 21.91
C THR A 294 -14.47 1.84 21.91
N THR A 295 -14.25 0.59 21.46
CA THR A 295 -15.27 -0.47 21.37
C THR A 295 -14.74 -1.78 21.97
N PRO A 296 -14.36 -1.79 23.26
CA PRO A 296 -13.69 -2.92 23.92
C PRO A 296 -14.55 -4.20 23.99
N LYS A 297 -15.87 -4.09 23.81
CA LYS A 297 -16.80 -5.23 23.75
C LYS A 297 -16.96 -5.84 22.35
N ALA A 298 -16.43 -5.20 21.31
CA ALA A 298 -16.41 -5.73 19.95
C ALA A 298 -15.36 -6.85 19.79
N TYR A 299 -15.61 -7.96 20.50
CA TYR A 299 -14.65 -9.04 20.73
C TYR A 299 -14.14 -9.68 19.43
N ALA A 300 -15.03 -9.96 18.47
CA ALA A 300 -14.65 -10.53 17.18
C ALA A 300 -13.71 -9.59 16.42
N ALA A 301 -14.03 -8.29 16.39
CA ALA A 301 -13.20 -7.28 15.74
C ALA A 301 -11.84 -7.10 16.45
N LEU A 302 -11.79 -7.17 17.79
CA LEU A 302 -10.54 -7.14 18.56
C LEU A 302 -9.63 -8.32 18.23
N LYS A 303 -10.20 -9.53 18.18
CA LYS A 303 -9.48 -10.74 17.77
C LYS A 303 -8.85 -10.54 16.41
N ASP A 304 -9.65 -10.09 15.45
CA ASP A 304 -9.18 -9.95 14.08
C ASP A 304 -8.21 -8.77 13.90
N THR A 305 -8.35 -7.72 14.72
CA THR A 305 -7.38 -6.63 14.80
C THR A 305 -6.02 -7.16 15.25
N CYS A 306 -5.96 -8.04 16.25
CA CYS A 306 -4.69 -8.66 16.66
C CYS A 306 -4.05 -9.44 15.51
N ASP A 307 -4.85 -10.22 14.76
CA ASP A 307 -4.37 -11.00 13.62
C ASP A 307 -3.81 -10.06 12.51
N VAL A 308 -4.54 -9.00 12.17
CA VAL A 308 -4.13 -7.99 11.18
C VAL A 308 -2.89 -7.21 11.62
N LEU A 309 -2.82 -6.77 12.87
CA LEU A 309 -1.69 -5.99 13.39
C LEU A 309 -0.38 -6.79 13.31
N VAL A 310 -0.43 -8.11 13.54
CA VAL A 310 0.75 -8.96 13.34
C VAL A 310 1.09 -9.06 11.84
N ALA A 311 0.09 -9.27 10.98
CA ALA A 311 0.31 -9.43 9.54
C ALA A 311 0.88 -8.17 8.86
N ILE A 312 0.51 -6.96 9.33
CA ILE A 312 1.09 -5.70 8.83
C ILE A 312 2.43 -5.35 9.50
N GLY A 313 2.90 -6.15 10.46
CA GLY A 313 4.18 -5.90 11.15
C GLY A 313 4.14 -4.70 12.09
N ALA A 314 3.05 -4.51 12.84
CA ALA A 314 2.94 -3.46 13.85
C ALA A 314 4.06 -3.57 14.91
N ASP A 315 4.39 -2.45 15.55
CA ASP A 315 5.41 -2.43 16.59
C ASP A 315 4.95 -3.16 17.87
N ASP A 316 5.91 -3.53 18.71
CA ASP A 316 5.65 -4.28 19.93
C ASP A 316 4.75 -3.58 20.94
N ARG A 317 4.78 -2.24 20.98
CA ARG A 317 3.95 -1.49 21.92
C ARG A 317 2.48 -1.55 21.48
N VAL A 318 2.23 -1.40 20.18
CA VAL A 318 0.89 -1.56 19.58
C VAL A 318 0.37 -2.99 19.75
N LEU A 319 1.20 -4.00 19.47
CA LEU A 319 0.84 -5.40 19.64
C LEU A 319 0.55 -5.77 21.11
N GLN A 320 1.36 -5.23 22.04
CA GLN A 320 1.12 -5.43 23.46
C GLN A 320 -0.21 -4.79 23.90
N ALA A 321 -0.49 -3.55 23.50
CA ALA A 321 -1.76 -2.89 23.81
C ALA A 321 -2.97 -3.65 23.24
N ALA A 322 -2.90 -4.08 21.98
CA ALA A 322 -3.94 -4.88 21.34
C ALA A 322 -4.18 -6.21 22.08
N SER A 323 -3.11 -6.91 22.47
CA SER A 323 -3.22 -8.16 23.24
C SER A 323 -3.87 -7.95 24.61
N LEU A 324 -3.66 -6.80 25.25
CA LEU A 324 -4.30 -6.45 26.52
C LEU A 324 -5.78 -6.10 26.31
N LEU A 325 -6.14 -5.34 25.27
CA LEU A 325 -7.54 -5.10 24.93
C LEU A 325 -8.29 -6.41 24.66
N LEU A 326 -7.68 -7.37 23.96
CA LEU A 326 -8.26 -8.70 23.79
C LEU A 326 -8.31 -9.47 25.12
N GLY A 327 -7.24 -9.39 25.91
CA GLY A 327 -7.08 -10.10 27.18
C GLY A 327 -8.06 -9.68 28.28
N ILE A 328 -8.70 -8.51 28.17
CA ILE A 328 -9.73 -8.07 29.12
C ILE A 328 -10.94 -9.01 29.11
N ASN A 329 -11.20 -9.65 27.97
CA ASN A 329 -12.28 -10.60 27.77
C ASN A 329 -11.94 -12.02 28.29
N VAL A 330 -10.76 -12.20 28.89
CA VAL A 330 -10.25 -13.49 29.38
C VAL A 330 -10.25 -13.49 30.90
N SER A 331 -11.30 -14.02 31.52
CA SER A 331 -11.54 -13.94 32.97
C SER A 331 -10.37 -14.41 33.85
N GLN A 332 -9.55 -15.35 33.38
CA GLN A 332 -8.38 -15.85 34.10
C GLN A 332 -7.28 -14.81 34.32
N ILE A 333 -7.24 -13.77 33.48
CA ILE A 333 -6.20 -12.73 33.47
C ILE A 333 -6.76 -11.30 33.39
N ALA A 334 -8.05 -11.11 33.15
CA ALA A 334 -8.71 -9.81 32.96
C ALA A 334 -8.32 -8.80 34.05
N SER A 335 -8.35 -9.24 35.31
CA SER A 335 -7.91 -8.49 36.50
C SER A 335 -6.48 -7.93 36.39
N LYS A 336 -5.53 -8.70 35.85
CA LYS A 336 -4.14 -8.25 35.66
C LYS A 336 -4.01 -7.37 34.42
N VAL A 337 -4.68 -7.76 33.35
CA VAL A 337 -4.71 -6.98 32.11
C VAL A 337 -5.25 -5.57 32.37
N ALA A 338 -6.37 -5.45 33.08
CA ALA A 338 -6.95 -4.18 33.54
C ALA A 338 -5.93 -3.30 34.25
N ARG A 339 -5.15 -3.85 35.18
CA ARG A 339 -4.14 -3.09 35.93
C ARG A 339 -2.94 -2.65 35.08
N ALA A 340 -2.68 -3.30 33.95
CA ALA A 340 -1.59 -2.97 33.04
C ALA A 340 -2.02 -2.05 31.88
N LEU A 341 -3.32 -2.04 31.54
CA LEU A 341 -3.87 -1.33 30.40
C LEU A 341 -3.59 0.19 30.42
N PRO A 342 -3.70 0.92 31.57
CA PRO A 342 -3.45 2.36 31.61
C PRO A 342 -2.01 2.79 31.22
N ARG A 343 -1.04 1.85 31.20
CA ARG A 343 0.30 2.12 30.65
C ARG A 343 0.26 2.59 29.21
N TYR A 344 -0.70 2.10 28.44
CA TYR A 344 -0.84 2.38 27.01
C TYR A 344 -1.79 3.54 26.73
N SER A 345 -2.22 4.28 27.75
CA SER A 345 -3.16 5.39 27.63
C SER A 345 -2.69 6.54 26.73
N ASP A 346 -1.47 6.52 26.20
CA ASP A 346 -0.96 7.43 25.17
C ASP A 346 -1.20 6.97 23.72
N ILE A 347 -1.57 5.70 23.52
CA ILE A 347 -1.85 5.12 22.20
C ILE A 347 -3.24 4.47 22.10
N ILE A 348 -3.90 4.23 23.24
CA ILE A 348 -5.31 3.86 23.35
C ILE A 348 -6.06 4.97 24.08
N VAL A 349 -7.38 5.08 23.85
CA VAL A 349 -8.18 6.17 24.43
C VAL A 349 -8.22 6.05 25.96
N ALA A 350 -7.76 7.11 26.64
CA ALA A 350 -7.44 7.06 28.05
C ALA A 350 -8.67 6.91 28.96
N ASP A 351 -9.73 7.69 28.76
CA ASP A 351 -10.95 7.59 29.56
C ASP A 351 -11.55 6.17 29.50
N VAL A 352 -11.57 5.57 28.30
CA VAL A 352 -12.00 4.18 28.10
C VAL A 352 -11.09 3.18 28.81
N ALA A 353 -9.76 3.34 28.68
CA ALA A 353 -8.80 2.47 29.35
C ALA A 353 -8.97 2.49 30.88
N PHE A 354 -9.14 3.67 31.47
CA PHE A 354 -9.37 3.84 32.91
C PHE A 354 -10.74 3.32 33.34
N TYR A 355 -11.80 3.54 32.56
CA TYR A 355 -13.13 3.00 32.83
C TYR A 355 -13.12 1.47 32.87
N ILE A 356 -12.62 0.82 31.82
CA ILE A 356 -12.54 -0.64 31.73
C ILE A 356 -11.76 -1.20 32.92
N SER A 357 -10.60 -0.57 33.22
CA SER A 357 -9.74 -1.00 34.31
C SER A 357 -10.47 -0.91 35.65
N GLY A 358 -11.12 0.23 35.91
CA GLY A 358 -11.91 0.46 37.12
C GLY A 358 -13.09 -0.49 37.24
N ALA A 359 -13.84 -0.73 36.16
CA ALA A 359 -14.99 -1.63 36.14
C ALA A 359 -14.60 -3.09 36.43
N VAL A 360 -13.53 -3.59 35.79
CA VAL A 360 -13.01 -4.94 36.03
C VAL A 360 -12.53 -5.08 37.47
N VAL A 361 -11.76 -4.12 37.98
CA VAL A 361 -11.24 -4.19 39.35
C VAL A 361 -12.36 -4.03 40.38
N ARG A 362 -13.37 -3.20 40.11
CA ARG A 362 -14.58 -3.06 40.96
C ARG A 362 -15.33 -4.39 41.10
N SER A 363 -15.35 -5.21 40.06
CA SER A 363 -16.00 -6.54 40.10
C SER A 363 -15.36 -7.52 41.08
N GLU A 364 -14.14 -7.24 41.56
CA GLU A 364 -13.45 -8.02 42.60
C GLU A 364 -13.97 -7.71 44.03
N GLY A 365 -14.95 -6.81 44.14
CA GLY A 365 -15.58 -6.42 45.39
C GLY A 365 -14.62 -5.70 46.34
N ALA A 366 -14.66 -6.04 47.62
CA ALA A 366 -13.85 -5.37 48.65
C ALA A 366 -12.34 -5.43 48.39
N SER A 367 -11.87 -6.47 47.69
CA SER A 367 -10.43 -6.63 47.38
C SER A 367 -9.92 -5.64 46.34
N GLY A 368 -10.78 -5.20 45.41
CA GLY A 368 -10.46 -4.23 44.37
C GLY A 368 -10.97 -2.82 44.63
N ALA A 369 -11.81 -2.60 45.65
CA ALA A 369 -12.51 -1.33 45.88
C ALA A 369 -11.59 -0.09 45.91
N ARG A 370 -10.44 -0.20 46.58
CA ARG A 370 -9.42 0.87 46.64
C ARG A 370 -8.87 1.25 45.28
N GLU A 371 -8.46 0.26 44.50
CA GLU A 371 -7.92 0.49 43.16
C GLU A 371 -9.00 0.99 42.19
N ALA A 372 -10.19 0.38 42.27
CA ALA A 372 -11.34 0.77 41.47
C ALA A 372 -11.75 2.23 41.71
N PHE A 373 -11.69 2.71 42.97
CA PHE A 373 -11.94 4.10 43.30
C PHE A 373 -10.99 5.04 42.55
N VAL A 374 -9.68 4.81 42.63
CA VAL A 374 -8.68 5.65 41.96
C VAL A 374 -8.85 5.61 40.44
N LEU A 375 -9.07 4.42 39.87
CA LEU A 375 -9.22 4.23 38.42
C LEU A 375 -10.49 4.91 37.87
N LEU A 376 -11.64 4.73 38.54
CA LEU A 376 -12.90 5.32 38.10
C LEU A 376 -12.95 6.83 38.36
N ASN A 377 -12.35 7.31 39.45
CA ASN A 377 -12.23 8.76 39.66
C ASN A 377 -11.38 9.40 38.55
N ARG A 378 -10.26 8.78 38.18
CA ARG A 378 -9.45 9.24 37.05
C ARG A 378 -10.19 9.15 35.72
N CYS A 379 -11.02 8.14 35.50
CA CYS A 379 -11.90 8.10 34.33
C CYS A 379 -12.79 9.36 34.27
N ILE A 380 -13.40 9.76 35.39
CA ILE A 380 -14.26 10.94 35.45
C ILE A 380 -13.46 12.19 35.08
N ASP A 381 -12.29 12.40 35.69
CA ASP A 381 -11.40 13.53 35.36
C ASP A 381 -11.05 13.56 33.85
N LEU A 382 -10.77 12.39 33.25
CA LEU A 382 -10.42 12.27 31.84
C LEU A 382 -11.61 12.55 30.92
N THR A 383 -12.83 12.13 31.29
CA THR A 383 -14.04 12.46 30.52
C THR A 383 -14.31 13.96 30.52
N GLU A 384 -14.19 14.61 31.69
CA GLU A 384 -14.37 16.06 31.82
C GLU A 384 -13.28 16.81 31.04
N ALA A 385 -12.02 16.37 31.15
CA ALA A 385 -10.92 16.93 30.40
C ALA A 385 -11.07 16.79 28.88
N ALA A 386 -11.70 15.71 28.39
CA ALA A 386 -11.95 15.50 26.98
C ALA A 386 -13.07 16.41 26.45
N ASP A 387 -14.13 16.62 27.23
CA ASP A 387 -15.25 17.47 26.85
C ASP A 387 -14.93 18.98 26.94
N ASP A 388 -14.11 19.38 27.93
CA ASP A 388 -13.74 20.79 28.18
C ASP A 388 -12.38 21.21 27.58
N ASP A 389 -11.71 20.33 26.82
CA ASP A 389 -10.34 20.53 26.29
C ASP A 389 -9.33 20.94 27.39
N ALA A 390 -9.47 20.31 28.56
CA ALA A 390 -8.78 20.68 29.79
C ALA A 390 -7.70 19.66 30.21
N ALA A 391 -7.17 18.87 29.27
CA ALA A 391 -6.16 17.83 29.53
C ALA A 391 -4.90 18.35 30.26
N HIS A 392 -4.55 19.62 30.04
CA HIS A 392 -3.41 20.29 30.68
C HIS A 392 -3.60 20.59 32.17
N LEU A 393 -4.84 20.48 32.69
CA LEU A 393 -5.17 20.68 34.11
C LEU A 393 -5.11 19.37 34.92
N LEU A 394 -4.89 18.23 34.26
CA LEU A 394 -4.82 16.93 34.93
C LEU A 394 -3.57 16.82 35.82
N ASP A 395 -3.79 16.47 37.08
CA ASP A 395 -2.73 16.12 38.03
C ASP A 395 -2.38 14.64 37.93
N PHE A 396 -1.10 14.27 38.06
CA PHE A 396 -0.63 12.88 38.00
C PHE A 396 0.06 12.42 39.29
N THR A 397 -0.02 13.23 40.36
CA THR A 397 0.64 12.94 41.64
C THR A 397 0.22 11.59 42.23
N ASP A 398 -1.06 11.22 42.12
CA ASP A 398 -1.58 9.93 42.62
C ASP A 398 -1.01 8.70 41.88
N PHE A 399 -0.38 8.92 40.72
CA PHE A 399 0.13 7.87 39.84
C PHE A 399 1.66 7.78 39.80
N GLU A 400 2.37 8.51 40.68
CA GLU A 400 3.85 8.47 40.75
C GLU A 400 4.41 7.08 41.07
N CYS A 401 3.61 6.22 41.72
CA CYS A 401 3.98 4.83 41.97
C CYS A 401 3.80 3.90 40.74
N THR A 402 3.36 4.43 39.60
CA THR A 402 3.11 3.65 38.37
C THR A 402 4.10 4.02 37.26
N ASP A 403 4.10 3.23 36.19
CA ASP A 403 4.78 3.52 34.92
C ASP A 403 3.81 3.99 33.84
N TRP A 404 2.66 4.54 34.24
CA TRP A 404 1.62 4.97 33.31
C TRP A 404 1.98 6.28 32.61
N SER A 405 1.43 6.46 31.41
CA SER A 405 1.66 7.67 30.63
C SER A 405 1.11 8.90 31.34
N LYS A 406 1.88 9.99 31.30
CA LYS A 406 1.46 11.34 31.72
C LYS A 406 0.92 12.18 30.56
N THR A 407 0.88 11.61 29.36
CA THR A 407 0.31 12.21 28.15
C THR A 407 -0.85 11.33 27.68
N PRO A 408 -2.00 11.37 28.38
CA PRO A 408 -3.15 10.57 28.00
C PRO A 408 -3.68 11.01 26.63
N LEU A 409 -4.03 10.04 25.80
CA LEU A 409 -4.69 10.23 24.53
C LEU A 409 -6.19 10.39 24.79
N LEU A 410 -6.68 11.61 24.54
CA LEU A 410 -8.09 11.95 24.54
C LEU A 410 -8.52 12.27 23.11
N LEU A 411 -9.75 11.90 22.76
CA LEU A 411 -10.36 12.33 21.50
C LEU A 411 -11.01 13.71 21.67
N ARG A 412 -11.70 14.19 20.63
CA ARG A 412 -12.39 15.50 20.65
C ARG A 412 -13.54 15.60 21.66
N GLY A 413 -13.88 14.50 22.32
CA GLY A 413 -14.84 14.46 23.42
C GLY A 413 -14.71 13.14 24.15
N ALA A 414 -15.36 13.04 25.32
CA ALA A 414 -15.38 11.83 26.12
C ALA A 414 -15.91 10.65 25.27
N CYS A 415 -15.31 9.48 25.40
CA CYS A 415 -15.77 8.24 24.80
C CYS A 415 -16.63 7.42 25.78
N VAL A 416 -16.37 7.56 27.09
CA VAL A 416 -17.20 6.98 28.14
C VAL A 416 -18.40 7.90 28.39
N ARG A 417 -19.62 7.46 28.06
CA ARG A 417 -20.84 8.29 28.08
C ARG A 417 -22.05 7.57 28.68
N GLY A 418 -23.10 8.35 28.98
CA GLY A 418 -24.39 7.86 29.43
C GLY A 418 -24.31 7.05 30.72
N ALA A 419 -25.03 5.92 30.78
CA ALA A 419 -25.13 5.10 31.98
C ALA A 419 -23.76 4.66 32.52
N ALA A 420 -22.77 4.42 31.65
CA ALA A 420 -21.44 4.01 32.07
C ALA A 420 -20.74 5.05 32.96
N ILE A 421 -20.75 6.33 32.55
CA ILE A 421 -20.11 7.41 33.32
C ILE A 421 -20.96 7.81 34.52
N ASP A 422 -22.29 7.76 34.41
CA ASP A 422 -23.20 8.09 35.51
C ASP A 422 -23.09 7.05 36.64
N ASP A 423 -23.03 5.75 36.32
CA ASP A 423 -22.81 4.67 37.30
C ASP A 423 -21.44 4.77 37.98
N ALA A 424 -20.42 5.24 37.26
CA ALA A 424 -19.10 5.48 37.83
C ALA A 424 -19.12 6.65 38.81
N ARG A 425 -19.76 7.77 38.44
CA ARG A 425 -19.93 8.96 39.30
C ARG A 425 -20.69 8.64 40.58
N GLU A 426 -21.85 7.99 40.45
CA GLU A 426 -22.68 7.57 41.58
C GLU A 426 -21.88 6.69 42.55
N TRP A 427 -21.15 5.70 42.03
CA TRP A 427 -20.37 4.80 42.86
C TRP A 427 -19.17 5.48 43.54
N VAL A 428 -18.41 6.31 42.81
CA VAL A 428 -17.29 7.07 43.38
C VAL A 428 -17.78 8.01 44.48
N LEU A 429 -18.92 8.68 44.27
CA LEU A 429 -19.52 9.55 45.28
C LEU A 429 -19.91 8.77 46.54
N GLN A 430 -20.58 7.62 46.39
CA GLN A 430 -20.96 6.75 47.52
C GLN A 430 -19.73 6.30 48.32
N VAL A 431 -18.69 5.80 47.65
CA VAL A 431 -17.45 5.36 48.31
C VAL A 431 -16.72 6.51 49.01
N SER A 432 -16.70 7.69 48.40
CA SER A 432 -16.10 8.90 48.98
C SER A 432 -16.83 9.34 50.26
N MET A 433 -18.17 9.27 50.26
CA MET A 433 -18.99 9.60 51.43
C MET A 433 -18.80 8.60 52.59
N ASP A 434 -18.65 7.32 52.28
CA ASP A 434 -18.49 6.28 53.29
C ASP A 434 -17.11 6.35 54.00
N GLN A 435 -16.09 6.97 53.38
CA GLN A 435 -14.70 7.07 53.87
C GLN A 435 -14.08 5.72 54.27
N THR A 436 -14.66 4.61 53.82
CA THR A 436 -14.22 3.25 54.18
C THR A 436 -13.07 2.76 53.31
N VAL A 437 -12.77 3.45 52.22
CA VAL A 437 -11.80 3.05 51.20
C VAL A 437 -10.65 4.05 51.16
N ASP A 438 -9.42 3.55 51.32
CA ASP A 438 -8.20 4.32 51.11
C ASP A 438 -8.10 4.74 49.63
N GLN A 439 -7.88 6.02 49.37
CA GLN A 439 -7.99 6.64 48.05
C GLN A 439 -6.63 6.70 47.32
N THR A 440 -5.81 5.68 47.50
CA THR A 440 -4.46 5.62 46.90
C THR A 440 -4.24 4.27 46.25
N LEU A 441 -3.31 4.15 45.30
CA LEU A 441 -2.98 2.84 44.73
C LEU A 441 -2.18 1.98 45.73
N PRO A 442 -2.44 0.66 45.80
CA PRO A 442 -1.63 -0.25 46.60
C PRO A 442 -0.25 -0.42 45.96
N VAL A 443 0.79 -0.41 46.79
CA VAL A 443 2.18 -0.61 46.35
C VAL A 443 2.71 -1.95 46.81
N ASP A 444 3.56 -2.56 45.99
CA ASP A 444 4.28 -3.78 46.30
C ASP A 444 5.56 -3.50 47.10
N SER A 445 6.39 -4.53 47.31
CA SER A 445 7.66 -4.41 48.05
C SER A 445 8.68 -3.47 47.41
N ARG A 446 8.51 -3.09 46.14
CA ARG A 446 9.33 -2.10 45.43
C ARG A 446 8.87 -0.66 45.71
N GLY A 447 7.75 -0.49 46.42
CA GLY A 447 7.07 0.81 46.53
C GLY A 447 6.37 1.25 45.25
N MET A 448 6.19 0.32 44.30
CA MET A 448 5.57 0.58 43.01
C MET A 448 4.24 -0.17 42.90
N TYR A 449 3.35 0.30 42.04
CA TYR A 449 2.11 -0.38 41.72
C TYR A 449 2.40 -1.75 41.09
N ALA A 450 1.55 -2.74 41.39
CA ALA A 450 1.84 -4.15 41.11
C ALA A 450 2.09 -4.47 39.62
N SER A 451 1.47 -3.71 38.71
CA SER A 451 1.69 -3.89 37.27
C SER A 451 2.90 -3.14 36.74
N SER A 452 3.54 -2.25 37.51
CA SER A 452 4.60 -1.34 37.05
C SER A 452 5.87 -2.06 36.61
N VAL A 453 6.34 -1.72 35.42
CA VAL A 453 7.53 -2.26 34.73
C VAL A 453 8.54 -1.13 34.57
N ALA A 454 9.82 -1.38 34.86
CA ALA A 454 10.83 -0.34 34.74
C ALA A 454 11.09 0.00 33.26
N SER A 455 11.56 1.23 33.01
CA SER A 455 11.88 1.68 31.64
C SER A 455 12.92 0.75 30.99
N GLY A 456 12.60 0.25 29.80
CA GLY A 456 13.46 -0.67 29.04
C GLY A 456 13.37 -2.14 29.46
N GLU A 457 12.60 -2.49 30.51
CA GLU A 457 12.34 -3.87 30.86
C GLU A 457 11.19 -4.46 30.05
N ALA A 458 11.29 -5.75 29.74
CA ALA A 458 10.21 -6.50 29.11
C ALA A 458 9.11 -6.84 30.11
N CYS A 459 7.86 -6.82 29.65
CA CYS A 459 6.71 -7.28 30.42
C CYS A 459 6.19 -8.62 29.91
N CYS A 460 5.35 -9.27 30.71
CA CYS A 460 4.67 -10.51 30.37
C CYS A 460 3.71 -10.26 29.19
N VAL A 461 3.99 -10.85 28.03
CA VAL A 461 3.21 -10.61 26.80
C VAL A 461 1.72 -10.88 26.95
N LEU A 462 1.35 -11.79 27.86
CA LEU A 462 -0.02 -12.18 28.13
C LEU A 462 -0.78 -11.20 29.04
N THR A 463 -0.10 -10.49 29.96
CA THR A 463 -0.78 -9.74 31.03
C THR A 463 -0.25 -8.33 31.25
N GLY A 464 0.85 -7.94 30.60
CA GLY A 464 1.50 -6.64 30.80
C GLY A 464 2.14 -6.45 32.17
N PHE A 465 2.25 -7.50 33.00
CA PHE A 465 2.88 -7.44 34.33
C PHE A 465 4.39 -7.65 34.22
N PRO A 466 5.17 -7.27 35.25
CA PRO A 466 6.59 -7.61 35.33
C PRO A 466 6.83 -9.12 35.21
N LEU A 467 7.95 -9.48 34.59
CA LEU A 467 8.38 -10.87 34.47
C LEU A 467 8.88 -11.38 35.82
N GLY A 468 8.33 -12.51 36.25
CA GLY A 468 8.75 -13.21 37.47
C GLY A 468 9.90 -14.19 37.21
N SER A 469 10.15 -15.06 38.19
CA SER A 469 11.24 -16.05 38.12
C SER A 469 10.94 -17.26 37.22
N ARG A 470 9.66 -17.60 37.02
CA ARG A 470 9.22 -18.76 36.22
C ARG A 470 8.53 -18.29 34.96
N LEU A 471 9.19 -18.47 33.83
CA LEU A 471 8.76 -17.94 32.54
C LEU A 471 8.46 -19.05 31.53
N VAL A 472 7.63 -18.70 30.56
CA VAL A 472 7.49 -19.37 29.27
C VAL A 472 8.11 -18.43 28.25
N THR A 473 9.13 -18.92 27.54
CA THR A 473 9.83 -18.16 26.50
C THR A 473 9.33 -18.60 25.14
N PHE A 474 9.05 -17.64 24.27
CA PHE A 474 8.59 -17.87 22.91
C PHE A 474 9.75 -17.81 21.93
N THR A 475 9.51 -18.25 20.70
CA THR A 475 10.54 -18.38 19.65
C THR A 475 11.26 -17.04 19.38
N ASN A 476 10.56 -15.91 19.49
CA ASN A 476 11.15 -14.59 19.31
C ASN A 476 11.77 -13.97 20.58
N GLY A 477 11.97 -14.76 21.64
CA GLY A 477 12.60 -14.35 22.90
C GLY A 477 11.68 -13.64 23.90
N ARG A 478 10.47 -13.26 23.50
CA ARG A 478 9.46 -12.70 24.42
C ARG A 478 9.06 -13.74 25.46
N CYS A 479 8.51 -13.27 26.59
CA CYS A 479 8.21 -14.13 27.72
C CYS A 479 6.81 -13.87 28.29
N ALA A 480 6.19 -14.92 28.82
CA ALA A 480 5.02 -14.85 29.68
C ALA A 480 5.30 -15.47 31.04
N ASN A 481 4.66 -14.97 32.09
CA ASN A 481 4.70 -15.59 33.41
C ASN A 481 4.05 -16.98 33.36
N ARG A 482 4.78 -18.01 33.78
CA ARG A 482 4.37 -19.42 33.63
C ARG A 482 3.04 -19.73 34.31
N GLU A 483 2.77 -19.12 35.45
CA GLU A 483 1.50 -19.29 36.17
C GLU A 483 0.30 -18.82 35.32
N HIS A 484 0.39 -17.60 34.77
CA HIS A 484 -0.70 -17.03 33.98
C HIS A 484 -0.87 -17.78 32.67
N TRP A 485 0.25 -18.10 31.99
CA TRP A 485 0.21 -18.89 30.76
C TRP A 485 -0.45 -20.25 31.00
N ALA A 486 -0.06 -20.99 32.04
CA ALA A 486 -0.66 -22.28 32.35
C ALA A 486 -2.17 -22.18 32.65
N ARG A 487 -2.59 -21.12 33.34
CA ARG A 487 -4.01 -20.87 33.65
C ARG A 487 -4.83 -20.62 32.37
N VAL A 488 -4.34 -19.77 31.47
CA VAL A 488 -5.03 -19.46 30.21
C VAL A 488 -4.97 -20.64 29.25
N ALA A 489 -3.83 -21.31 29.10
CA ALA A 489 -3.69 -22.51 28.27
C ALA A 489 -4.53 -23.69 28.78
N ALA A 490 -4.83 -23.75 30.08
CA ALA A 490 -5.80 -24.72 30.59
C ALA A 490 -7.24 -24.35 30.23
N ALA A 491 -7.58 -23.05 30.30
CA ALA A 491 -8.91 -22.54 29.99
C ALA A 491 -9.23 -22.60 28.48
N SER A 492 -8.22 -22.44 27.60
CA SER A 492 -8.39 -22.44 26.14
C SER A 492 -9.04 -23.70 25.57
N ARG A 493 -9.02 -24.82 26.30
CA ARG A 493 -9.70 -26.06 25.89
C ARG A 493 -11.23 -25.92 25.84
N ASN A 494 -11.80 -25.07 26.67
CA ASN A 494 -13.26 -24.94 26.84
C ASN A 494 -13.76 -23.49 26.80
N ASN A 495 -12.88 -22.51 26.54
CA ASN A 495 -13.22 -21.10 26.51
C ASN A 495 -12.60 -20.45 25.28
N ALA A 496 -13.45 -19.92 24.39
CA ALA A 496 -13.03 -19.30 23.13
C ALA A 496 -12.10 -18.10 23.36
N ALA A 497 -12.42 -17.24 24.34
CA ALA A 497 -11.58 -16.08 24.66
C ALA A 497 -10.16 -16.45 25.08
N ALA A 498 -10.03 -17.49 25.92
CA ALA A 498 -8.74 -18.02 26.31
C ALA A 498 -7.99 -18.70 25.14
N ALA A 499 -8.70 -19.34 24.21
CA ALA A 499 -8.09 -19.92 23.01
C ALA A 499 -7.59 -18.85 22.04
N ASP A 500 -8.36 -17.79 21.86
CA ASP A 500 -8.07 -16.70 20.94
C ASP A 500 -6.88 -15.85 21.41
N ILE A 501 -6.77 -15.57 22.72
CA ILE A 501 -5.58 -14.87 23.23
C ILE A 501 -4.31 -15.75 23.13
N VAL A 502 -4.42 -17.07 23.32
CA VAL A 502 -3.29 -17.99 23.14
C VAL A 502 -2.86 -18.01 21.68
N ARG A 503 -3.82 -18.04 20.74
CA ARG A 503 -3.52 -17.92 19.31
C ARG A 503 -2.85 -16.58 18.99
N ALA A 504 -3.42 -15.45 19.43
CA ALA A 504 -2.89 -14.12 19.15
C ALA A 504 -1.45 -13.95 19.68
N VAL A 505 -1.19 -14.38 20.92
CA VAL A 505 0.17 -14.36 21.49
C VAL A 505 1.10 -15.31 20.74
N THR A 506 0.63 -16.48 20.30
CA THR A 506 1.45 -17.42 19.52
C THR A 506 1.77 -16.87 18.12
N LEU A 507 0.81 -16.18 17.49
CA LEU A 507 1.00 -15.53 16.19
C LEU A 507 2.03 -14.40 16.30
N TRP A 508 1.94 -13.57 17.33
CA TRP A 508 2.90 -12.49 17.59
C TRP A 508 4.28 -13.02 18.03
N CYS A 509 4.31 -13.99 18.96
CA CYS A 509 5.54 -14.39 19.65
C CYS A 509 6.24 -15.61 19.03
N GLY A 510 5.56 -16.32 18.13
CA GLY A 510 5.90 -17.68 17.72
C GLY A 510 5.49 -18.72 18.77
N PRO A 511 5.72 -20.02 18.50
CA PRO A 511 5.40 -21.08 19.43
C PRO A 511 6.19 -20.93 20.74
N ALA A 512 5.56 -21.32 21.84
CA ALA A 512 6.20 -21.41 23.14
C ALA A 512 7.23 -22.54 23.14
N ASP A 513 8.50 -22.23 23.46
CA ASP A 513 9.53 -23.26 23.67
C ASP A 513 9.31 -23.90 25.04
N TYR A 514 8.34 -24.81 25.10
CA TYR A 514 8.14 -25.65 26.26
C TYR A 514 9.14 -26.81 26.19
N LYS A 515 10.26 -26.71 26.90
CA LYS A 515 11.00 -27.89 27.33
C LYS A 515 10.37 -28.39 28.62
N PRO A 516 9.59 -29.49 28.62
CA PRO A 516 9.31 -30.19 29.87
C PRO A 516 10.65 -30.65 30.42
N LEU A 517 11.03 -30.15 31.60
CA LEU A 517 12.08 -30.76 32.40
C LEU A 517 11.58 -32.07 32.99
#